data_AF-A0A6V2VJM4-F1
#
_entry.id   AF-A0A6V2VJM4-F1
#
_cell.length_a   1.000
_cell.length_b   1.000
_cell.length_c   1.000
_cell.angle_alpha   90.00
_cell.angle_beta   90.00
_cell.angle_gamma   90.00
#
_symmetry.space_group_name_H-M   'P 1'
#
loop_
_entity.id
_entity.type
_entity.pdbx_description
1 polymer ?
#
loop_
_entity_poly.entity_id
_entity_poly.type
_entity_poly.pdbx_seq_one_letter_code
_entity_poly.pdbx_strand_id
1 'polypeptide(L)'
;MEDGRSSAPVPCAAGPTGTAYILQFEDNDNAIVLVGGANQDWPGLASLLGGNEGSGLRAAIGRSSAVMLQREVPDHVNVAVAQCAAALGKDVFMDVGGTDSPLDPALLPYLGVVAPNESELTFITGVETKGPDGKPELQRVRAAVAALKDSCRAAGNPSVEVLVTFGGEGSLHFGAGWDGAGEAAADGALPLECRMGSFVLGTADGRPVDTTGAGDCFRGSYVAARYADGKGVAESLRWAAAAASLACEVEGAMASMPDRASICERLEGPMVGAPPASPGAPAPQAEMPAGLQPASAWGIGEVSPDASLVQRVEGKSRKTWRFSDLSRERVQVAVSSVGRPVHADIQLWLGPDWTPYTLRAYSEDGKRRPVQTLVGTRCKAAMVEVRNLGESEFPFAAAANYAKDPMASLPIELPASTPGERVDGGALRSFALDPAAGQVEVVLLTDGRQLNARVELLVGPNNPKQSYEVFTNNGELNSLCVAFDTPDAGATVRVVNHAPVEFPCYIHVRERRV
;
A
#
# COMPACT_ATOMS: atom_id res chain seq x y z
N MET A 1 -1.16 -39.47 -9.94
CA MET A 1 -0.74 -38.18 -9.35
C MET A 1 -0.93 -37.15 -10.43
N GLU A 2 -1.98 -36.33 -10.32
CA GLU A 2 -2.37 -35.36 -11.36
C GLU A 2 -1.37 -34.18 -11.45
N ASP A 3 -0.60 -33.89 -10.39
CA ASP A 3 0.27 -32.68 -10.33
C ASP A 3 1.79 -32.95 -10.41
N GLY A 4 2.22 -34.13 -10.87
CA GLY A 4 3.66 -34.42 -11.06
C GLY A 4 4.54 -34.48 -9.78
N ARG A 5 3.95 -34.40 -8.58
CA ARG A 5 4.67 -34.49 -7.30
C ARG A 5 5.26 -35.89 -7.10
N SER A 6 6.54 -36.02 -6.76
CA SER A 6 7.14 -37.28 -6.30
C SER A 6 6.98 -37.39 -4.79
N SER A 7 5.93 -38.05 -4.29
CA SER A 7 5.73 -38.20 -2.85
C SER A 7 6.62 -39.31 -2.28
N ALA A 8 7.49 -38.98 -1.31
CA ALA A 8 7.73 -39.93 -0.22
C ALA A 8 6.37 -40.29 0.43
N PRO A 9 6.20 -41.49 1.01
CA PRO A 9 4.91 -41.88 1.57
C PRO A 9 4.41 -40.81 2.56
N VAL A 10 3.29 -40.17 2.22
CA VAL A 10 2.60 -39.23 3.09
C VAL A 10 2.00 -40.05 4.24
N PRO A 11 2.28 -39.71 5.52
CA PRO A 11 1.71 -40.43 6.65
C PRO A 11 0.17 -40.40 6.59
N CYS A 12 -0.48 -41.52 6.88
CA CYS A 12 -1.93 -41.58 7.07
C CYS A 12 -2.24 -41.56 8.57
N ALA A 13 -3.08 -40.62 9.01
CA ALA A 13 -3.65 -40.58 10.35
C ALA A 13 -5.05 -41.21 10.37
N ALA A 14 -5.54 -41.60 11.55
CA ALA A 14 -6.87 -42.21 11.68
C ALA A 14 -8.02 -41.18 11.64
N GLY A 15 -7.71 -39.88 11.82
CA GLY A 15 -8.68 -38.79 11.86
C GLY A 15 -9.00 -38.18 10.48
N PRO A 16 -10.00 -37.27 10.40
CA PRO A 16 -10.30 -36.55 9.18
C PRO A 16 -9.12 -35.65 8.77
N THR A 17 -8.92 -35.47 7.47
CA THR A 17 -7.96 -34.50 6.93
C THR A 17 -8.22 -33.11 7.51
N GLY A 18 -7.14 -32.34 7.73
CA GLY A 18 -7.27 -30.94 8.11
C GLY A 18 -8.17 -30.19 7.11
N THR A 19 -9.00 -29.29 7.62
CA THR A 19 -9.99 -28.55 6.82
C THR A 19 -9.86 -27.07 7.11
N ALA A 20 -9.89 -26.24 6.08
CA ALA A 20 -9.98 -24.79 6.18
C ALA A 20 -11.35 -24.34 5.66
N TYR A 21 -12.04 -23.50 6.43
CA TYR A 21 -13.25 -22.81 5.99
C TYR A 21 -12.88 -21.37 5.66
N ILE A 22 -12.94 -21.02 4.39
CA ILE A 22 -12.66 -19.67 3.90
C ILE A 22 -14.00 -18.96 3.70
N LEU A 23 -14.19 -17.87 4.43
CA LEU A 23 -15.35 -17.01 4.37
C LEU A 23 -14.95 -15.76 3.59
N GLN A 24 -15.47 -15.57 2.38
CA GLN A 24 -15.25 -14.36 1.59
C GLN A 24 -16.34 -13.32 1.87
N PHE A 25 -15.95 -12.06 2.02
CA PHE A 25 -16.83 -10.92 2.24
C PHE A 25 -16.98 -10.08 0.96
N GLU A 26 -18.04 -9.26 0.88
CA GLU A 26 -18.37 -8.46 -0.33
C GLU A 26 -17.33 -7.37 -0.66
N ASP A 27 -16.44 -7.04 0.27
CA ASP A 27 -15.33 -6.11 0.10
C ASP A 27 -14.03 -6.79 -0.36
N ASN A 28 -14.10 -8.06 -0.75
CA ASN A 28 -12.96 -8.94 -1.07
C ASN A 28 -12.02 -9.20 0.11
N ASP A 29 -12.47 -8.98 1.35
CA ASP A 29 -11.79 -9.47 2.55
C ASP A 29 -12.17 -10.94 2.82
N ASN A 30 -11.37 -11.65 3.62
CA ASN A 30 -11.66 -13.03 4.00
C ASN A 30 -11.38 -13.35 5.49
N ALA A 31 -12.16 -14.29 6.03
CA ALA A 31 -11.89 -14.91 7.32
C ALA A 31 -11.64 -16.40 7.12
N ILE A 32 -10.57 -16.93 7.72
CA ILE A 32 -10.17 -18.33 7.58
C ILE A 32 -10.28 -19.03 8.93
N VAL A 33 -11.06 -20.11 8.98
CA VAL A 33 -11.18 -21.00 10.14
C VAL A 33 -10.46 -22.30 9.84
N LEU A 34 -9.37 -22.57 10.55
CA LEU A 34 -8.55 -23.77 10.37
C LEU A 34 -8.91 -24.84 11.40
N VAL A 35 -9.17 -26.06 10.92
CA VAL A 35 -9.33 -27.26 11.73
C VAL A 35 -8.20 -28.22 11.36
N GLY A 36 -7.16 -28.29 12.21
CA GLY A 36 -5.92 -29.01 11.87
C GLY A 36 -6.08 -30.50 11.53
N GLY A 37 -7.06 -31.19 12.12
CA GLY A 37 -7.36 -32.60 11.80
C GLY A 37 -6.11 -33.50 11.81
N ALA A 38 -5.98 -34.35 10.80
CA ALA A 38 -4.82 -35.22 10.59
C ALA A 38 -3.47 -34.48 10.51
N ASN A 39 -3.44 -33.18 10.17
CA ASN A 39 -2.19 -32.41 10.11
C ASN A 39 -1.55 -32.22 11.49
N GLN A 40 -2.30 -32.48 12.57
CA GLN A 40 -1.82 -32.40 13.96
C GLN A 40 -1.40 -33.77 14.53
N ASP A 41 -1.68 -34.86 13.81
CA ASP A 41 -1.42 -36.24 14.26
C ASP A 41 -0.26 -36.87 13.46
N TRP A 42 0.95 -36.38 13.71
CA TRP A 42 2.17 -36.87 13.05
C TRP A 42 2.77 -38.07 13.79
N PRO A 43 3.35 -39.05 13.06
CA PRO A 43 4.04 -40.17 13.69
C PRO A 43 5.30 -39.70 14.45
N GLY A 44 5.70 -40.46 15.46
CA GLY A 44 6.89 -40.14 16.26
C GLY A 44 8.16 -40.01 15.40
N LEU A 45 9.08 -39.13 15.82
CA LEU A 45 10.26 -38.71 15.04
C LEU A 45 11.12 -39.88 14.50
N ALA A 46 11.29 -40.94 15.30
CA ALA A 46 12.03 -42.13 14.88
C ALA A 46 11.37 -42.86 13.71
N SER A 47 10.03 -42.85 13.62
CA SER A 47 9.30 -43.40 12.48
C SER A 47 9.24 -42.41 11.31
N LEU A 48 9.21 -41.11 11.59
CA LEU A 48 9.14 -40.07 10.58
C LEU A 48 10.44 -39.93 9.78
N LEU A 49 11.57 -39.95 10.49
CA LEU A 49 12.91 -39.75 9.93
C LEU A 49 13.72 -41.05 9.87
N GLY A 50 13.23 -42.14 10.46
CA GLY A 50 13.83 -43.46 10.37
C GLY A 50 13.40 -44.21 9.11
N GLY A 51 14.39 -44.71 8.36
CA GLY A 51 14.21 -45.50 7.16
C GLY A 51 15.57 -45.90 6.60
N ASN A 52 15.64 -47.03 5.89
CA ASN A 52 16.86 -47.46 5.19
C ASN A 52 17.25 -46.43 4.11
N GLU A 53 18.56 -46.32 3.87
CA GLU A 53 19.13 -45.50 2.78
C GLU A 53 18.36 -45.74 1.47
N GLY A 54 17.63 -44.72 1.00
CA GLY A 54 16.92 -44.74 -0.29
C GLY A 54 15.41 -44.47 -0.24
N SER A 55 14.73 -44.64 0.90
CA SER A 55 13.27 -44.43 1.02
C SER A 55 12.87 -43.61 2.27
N GLY A 56 11.75 -42.89 2.21
CA GLY A 56 11.21 -42.10 3.34
C GLY A 56 11.56 -40.61 3.32
N LEU A 57 11.13 -39.88 4.36
CA LEU A 57 11.23 -38.41 4.41
C LEU A 57 12.68 -37.92 4.41
N ARG A 58 13.57 -38.54 5.20
CA ARG A 58 15.00 -38.21 5.21
C ARG A 58 15.64 -38.34 3.81
N ALA A 59 15.32 -39.40 3.08
CA ALA A 59 15.83 -39.60 1.72
C ALA A 59 15.25 -38.57 0.73
N ALA A 60 13.99 -38.17 0.90
CA ALA A 60 13.39 -37.10 0.10
C ALA A 60 14.05 -35.74 0.36
N ILE A 61 14.30 -35.40 1.63
CA ILE A 61 15.08 -34.21 2.01
C ILE A 61 16.48 -34.26 1.38
N GLY A 62 17.16 -35.41 1.43
CA GLY A 62 18.48 -35.56 0.82
C GLY A 62 18.51 -35.27 -0.70
N ARG A 63 17.41 -35.56 -1.40
CA ARG A 63 17.28 -35.33 -2.85
C ARG A 63 16.72 -33.95 -3.21
N SER A 64 16.17 -33.19 -2.27
CA SER A 64 15.56 -31.89 -2.56
C SER A 64 16.61 -30.81 -2.79
N SER A 65 16.23 -29.73 -3.48
CA SER A 65 17.06 -28.53 -3.59
C SER A 65 17.00 -27.67 -2.33
N ALA A 66 15.84 -27.63 -1.68
CA ALA A 66 15.60 -26.96 -0.41
C ALA A 66 14.42 -27.65 0.30
N VAL A 67 14.16 -27.25 1.55
CA VAL A 67 13.01 -27.68 2.34
C VAL A 67 12.17 -26.45 2.70
N MET A 68 10.89 -26.45 2.34
CA MET A 68 9.94 -25.42 2.73
C MET A 68 9.05 -25.95 3.86
N LEU A 69 8.94 -25.19 4.94
CA LEU A 69 8.13 -25.47 6.13
C LEU A 69 7.02 -24.44 6.28
N GLN A 70 5.98 -24.78 7.04
CA GLN A 70 4.84 -23.93 7.40
C GLN A 70 4.38 -24.23 8.85
N ARG A 71 3.43 -23.47 9.41
CA ARG A 71 3.01 -23.62 10.82
C ARG A 71 1.60 -24.17 11.01
N GLU A 72 1.16 -25.05 10.12
CA GLU A 72 -0.09 -25.80 10.21
C GLU A 72 0.12 -27.26 10.67
N VAL A 73 1.35 -27.60 11.05
CA VAL A 73 1.75 -28.88 11.65
C VAL A 73 2.42 -28.63 13.01
N PRO A 74 2.51 -29.64 13.90
CA PRO A 74 3.13 -29.46 15.21
C PRO A 74 4.59 -28.98 15.12
N ASP A 75 4.99 -28.04 15.99
CA ASP A 75 6.34 -27.43 15.97
C ASP A 75 7.47 -28.46 16.03
N HIS A 76 7.30 -29.54 16.80
CA HIS A 76 8.30 -30.60 16.92
C HIS A 76 8.62 -31.29 15.59
N VAL A 77 7.67 -31.31 14.64
CA VAL A 77 7.87 -31.84 13.29
C VAL A 77 8.75 -30.88 12.49
N ASN A 78 8.44 -29.58 12.52
CA ASN A 78 9.24 -28.54 11.85
C ASN A 78 10.68 -28.53 12.35
N VAL A 79 10.88 -28.59 13.68
CA VAL A 79 12.22 -28.67 14.29
C VAL A 79 12.99 -29.90 13.79
N ALA A 80 12.37 -31.08 13.83
CA ALA A 80 13.03 -32.32 13.43
C ALA A 80 13.38 -32.34 11.93
N VAL A 81 12.49 -31.83 11.07
CA VAL A 81 12.74 -31.73 9.63
C VAL A 81 13.84 -30.70 9.34
N ALA A 82 13.85 -29.54 10.00
CA ALA A 82 14.88 -28.54 9.84
C ALA A 82 16.27 -29.04 10.29
N GLN A 83 16.33 -29.75 11.42
CA GLN A 83 17.54 -30.44 11.88
C GLN A 83 18.06 -31.46 10.86
N CYS A 84 17.15 -32.25 10.29
CA CYS A 84 17.50 -33.23 9.27
C CYS A 84 18.00 -32.56 7.98
N ALA A 85 17.37 -31.47 7.55
CA ALA A 85 17.75 -30.68 6.39
C ALA A 85 19.16 -30.09 6.58
N ALA A 86 19.42 -29.45 7.72
CA ALA A 86 20.72 -28.90 8.06
C ALA A 86 21.82 -29.98 8.09
N ALA A 87 21.55 -31.15 8.68
CA ALA A 87 22.48 -32.28 8.70
C ALA A 87 22.79 -32.84 7.29
N LEU A 88 21.94 -32.58 6.31
CA LEU A 88 22.10 -32.97 4.91
C LEU A 88 22.55 -31.80 4.01
N GLY A 89 22.87 -30.64 4.60
CA GLY A 89 23.30 -29.45 3.86
C GLY A 89 22.21 -28.86 2.97
N LYS A 90 20.95 -28.93 3.38
CA LYS A 90 19.80 -28.37 2.66
C LYS A 90 19.34 -27.07 3.30
N ASP A 91 19.05 -26.08 2.46
CA ASP A 91 18.45 -24.82 2.90
C ASP A 91 17.03 -25.04 3.40
N VAL A 92 16.66 -24.31 4.46
CA VAL A 92 15.33 -24.35 5.07
C VAL A 92 14.66 -22.99 4.87
N PHE A 93 13.54 -22.98 4.16
CA PHE A 93 12.66 -21.84 4.00
C PHE A 93 11.46 -22.00 4.94
N MET A 94 11.19 -21.01 5.78
CA MET A 94 10.09 -21.03 6.74
C MET A 94 9.02 -20.03 6.35
N ASP A 95 7.88 -20.54 5.88
CA ASP A 95 6.63 -19.78 5.91
C ASP A 95 6.10 -19.78 7.35
N VAL A 96 5.77 -18.61 7.87
CA VAL A 96 5.30 -18.46 9.26
C VAL A 96 3.78 -18.38 9.35
N GLY A 97 3.06 -18.48 8.24
CA GLY A 97 1.60 -18.57 8.22
C GLY A 97 1.09 -19.77 9.02
N GLY A 98 -0.06 -19.58 9.69
CA GLY A 98 -0.81 -20.63 10.40
C GLY A 98 -0.97 -20.41 11.91
N THR A 99 -0.02 -19.76 12.58
CA THR A 99 -0.12 -19.44 14.02
C THR A 99 0.59 -18.15 14.39
N ASP A 100 0.00 -17.40 15.31
CA ASP A 100 0.49 -16.11 15.81
C ASP A 100 1.52 -16.26 16.94
N SER A 101 1.81 -17.48 17.40
CA SER A 101 2.80 -17.70 18.45
C SER A 101 4.22 -17.38 17.96
N PRO A 102 5.16 -16.99 18.84
CA PRO A 102 6.58 -16.89 18.46
C PRO A 102 7.13 -18.20 17.87
N LEU A 103 8.17 -18.10 17.05
CA LEU A 103 8.87 -19.28 16.52
C LEU A 103 9.53 -20.08 17.64
N ASP A 104 9.52 -21.41 17.52
CA ASP A 104 10.21 -22.29 18.46
C ASP A 104 11.72 -21.97 18.46
N PRO A 105 12.32 -21.64 19.61
CA PRO A 105 13.76 -21.36 19.71
C PRO A 105 14.65 -22.47 19.17
N ALA A 106 14.19 -23.74 19.22
CA ALA A 106 14.91 -24.88 18.67
C ALA A 106 14.93 -24.92 17.14
N LEU A 107 14.04 -24.19 16.47
CA LEU A 107 13.97 -24.08 15.01
C LEU A 107 14.95 -23.04 14.46
N LEU A 108 15.11 -21.91 15.16
CA LEU A 108 15.89 -20.74 14.74
C LEU A 108 17.32 -21.04 14.21
N PRO A 109 18.09 -21.98 14.80
CA PRO A 109 19.45 -22.27 14.33
C PRO A 109 19.54 -22.79 12.90
N TYR A 110 18.42 -23.29 12.34
CA TYR A 110 18.41 -24.04 11.09
C TYR A 110 17.76 -23.30 9.92
N LEU A 111 17.22 -22.09 10.15
CA LEU A 111 16.46 -21.33 9.15
C LEU A 111 17.38 -20.59 8.17
N GLY A 112 17.20 -20.82 6.87
CA GLY A 112 17.86 -20.05 5.81
C GLY A 112 17.12 -18.76 5.49
N VAL A 113 15.81 -18.86 5.27
CA VAL A 113 14.92 -17.71 5.00
C VAL A 113 13.67 -17.83 5.87
N VAL A 114 13.24 -16.74 6.49
CA VAL A 114 11.94 -16.63 7.18
C VAL A 114 11.04 -15.66 6.41
N ALA A 115 9.83 -16.08 6.07
CA ALA A 115 8.97 -15.38 5.12
C ALA A 115 7.58 -14.97 5.67
N PRO A 116 7.51 -13.96 6.56
CA PRO A 116 6.24 -13.45 7.08
C PRO A 116 5.56 -12.45 6.15
N ASN A 117 4.25 -12.26 6.28
CA ASN A 117 3.61 -10.98 5.94
C ASN A 117 3.81 -9.95 7.08
N GLU A 118 3.30 -8.73 6.92
CA GLU A 118 3.52 -7.68 7.92
C GLU A 118 2.88 -8.01 9.29
N SER A 119 1.68 -8.61 9.29
CA SER A 119 0.96 -8.94 10.53
C SER A 119 1.63 -10.12 11.25
N GLU A 120 1.98 -11.17 10.49
CA GLU A 120 2.75 -12.31 10.97
C GLU A 120 4.09 -11.88 11.56
N LEU A 121 4.79 -10.94 10.93
CA LEU A 121 6.05 -10.40 11.44
C LEU A 121 5.82 -9.72 12.80
N THR A 122 4.74 -8.96 12.96
CA THR A 122 4.37 -8.39 14.26
C THR A 122 4.09 -9.47 15.30
N PHE A 123 3.34 -10.52 14.95
CA PHE A 123 3.01 -11.60 15.88
C PHE A 123 4.25 -12.36 16.36
N ILE A 124 5.14 -12.77 15.44
CA ILE A 124 6.30 -13.59 15.82
C ILE A 124 7.41 -12.80 16.52
N THR A 125 7.45 -11.46 16.36
CA THR A 125 8.49 -10.61 16.97
C THR A 125 7.99 -9.81 18.18
N GLY A 126 6.68 -9.58 18.29
CA GLY A 126 6.09 -8.64 19.23
C GLY A 126 6.36 -7.17 18.90
N VAL A 127 6.93 -6.87 17.72
CA VAL A 127 7.25 -5.51 17.27
C VAL A 127 6.22 -5.06 16.24
N GLU A 128 5.54 -3.95 16.54
CA GLU A 128 4.53 -3.37 15.64
C GLU A 128 5.17 -2.99 14.29
N THR A 129 4.57 -3.43 13.19
CA THR A 129 5.00 -3.13 11.81
C THR A 129 4.18 -2.03 11.17
N LYS A 130 2.99 -1.72 11.73
CA LYS A 130 2.03 -0.76 11.20
C LYS A 130 2.07 0.58 11.92
N GLY A 131 1.76 1.64 11.18
CA GLY A 131 1.55 2.98 11.71
C GLY A 131 0.19 3.15 12.39
N PRO A 132 -0.08 4.33 12.97
CA PRO A 132 -1.40 4.65 13.54
C PRO A 132 -2.56 4.61 12.53
N ASP A 133 -2.25 4.65 11.23
CA ASP A 133 -3.20 4.53 10.12
C ASP A 133 -3.46 3.06 9.69
N GLY A 134 -2.85 2.09 10.38
CA GLY A 134 -2.97 0.66 10.10
C GLY A 134 -2.16 0.19 8.89
N LYS A 135 -1.32 1.04 8.29
CA LYS A 135 -0.50 0.66 7.13
C LYS A 135 0.93 0.28 7.54
N PRO A 136 1.60 -0.63 6.81
CA PRO A 136 3.01 -0.95 7.09
C PRO A 136 3.90 0.29 7.01
N GLU A 137 4.65 0.58 8.06
CA GLU A 137 5.66 1.64 8.05
C GLU A 137 7.05 1.03 7.91
N LEU A 138 7.82 1.46 6.90
CA LEU A 138 9.10 0.83 6.57
C LEU A 138 10.10 0.80 7.75
N GLN A 139 10.16 1.87 8.56
CA GLN A 139 11.03 1.91 9.74
C GLN A 139 10.63 0.89 10.80
N ARG A 140 9.33 0.66 10.97
CA ARG A 140 8.77 -0.32 11.90
C ARG A 140 9.02 -1.75 11.42
N VAL A 141 8.81 -2.01 10.13
CA VAL A 141 9.16 -3.29 9.51
C VAL A 141 10.64 -3.61 9.73
N ARG A 142 11.54 -2.64 9.49
CA ARG A 142 12.98 -2.80 9.76
C ARG A 142 13.28 -3.13 11.22
N ALA A 143 12.61 -2.46 12.17
CA ALA A 143 12.77 -2.75 13.59
C ALA A 143 12.33 -4.18 13.95
N ALA A 144 11.20 -4.65 13.40
CA ALA A 144 10.73 -6.02 13.60
C ALA A 144 11.68 -7.05 12.97
N VAL A 145 12.19 -6.79 11.76
CA VAL A 145 13.20 -7.64 11.11
C VAL A 145 14.49 -7.70 11.92
N ALA A 146 14.96 -6.58 12.46
CA ALA A 146 16.13 -6.54 13.34
C ALA A 146 15.93 -7.44 14.58
N ALA A 147 14.77 -7.34 15.25
CA ALA A 147 14.44 -8.19 16.39
C ALA A 147 14.42 -9.69 16.05
N LEU A 148 13.90 -10.06 14.89
CA LEU A 148 13.91 -11.45 14.40
C LEU A 148 15.33 -11.94 14.12
N LYS A 149 16.15 -11.15 13.41
CA LYS A 149 17.54 -11.50 13.11
C LYS A 149 18.39 -11.59 14.37
N ASP A 150 18.16 -10.72 15.36
CA ASP A 150 18.83 -10.78 16.66
C ASP A 150 18.48 -12.06 17.44
N SER A 151 17.20 -12.47 17.40
CA SER A 151 16.75 -13.74 17.99
C SER A 151 17.42 -14.95 17.33
N CYS A 152 17.52 -14.96 16.00
CA CYS A 152 18.22 -16.01 15.26
C CYS A 152 19.72 -16.02 15.54
N ARG A 153 20.35 -14.84 15.60
CA ARG A 153 21.77 -14.67 15.95
C ARG A 153 22.06 -15.21 17.35
N ALA A 154 21.19 -14.90 18.32
CA ALA A 154 21.30 -15.41 19.69
C ALA A 154 21.17 -16.95 19.74
N ALA A 155 20.38 -17.53 18.84
CA ALA A 155 20.27 -18.98 18.65
C ALA A 155 21.42 -19.61 17.83
N GLY A 156 22.42 -18.82 17.41
CA GLY A 156 23.58 -19.31 16.65
C GLY A 156 23.45 -19.26 15.12
N ASN A 157 22.45 -18.56 14.60
CA ASN A 157 22.21 -18.39 13.16
C ASN A 157 22.28 -16.91 12.76
N PRO A 158 23.48 -16.36 12.50
CA PRO A 158 23.65 -14.98 12.08
C PRO A 158 23.33 -14.74 10.60
N SER A 159 23.15 -15.79 9.81
CA SER A 159 23.02 -15.74 8.34
C SER A 159 21.58 -15.78 7.85
N VAL A 160 20.60 -15.82 8.74
CA VAL A 160 19.18 -15.88 8.36
C VAL A 160 18.80 -14.69 7.47
N GLU A 161 18.11 -14.96 6.37
CA GLU A 161 17.48 -13.95 5.53
C GLU A 161 16.01 -13.79 5.93
N VAL A 162 15.44 -12.60 5.70
CA VAL A 162 14.02 -12.34 6.00
C VAL A 162 13.33 -11.81 4.75
N LEU A 163 12.17 -12.38 4.40
CA LEU A 163 11.38 -11.99 3.23
C LEU A 163 9.98 -11.56 3.68
N VAL A 164 9.73 -10.26 3.70
CA VAL A 164 8.45 -9.72 4.16
C VAL A 164 7.54 -9.43 2.96
N THR A 165 6.30 -9.91 2.99
CA THR A 165 5.27 -9.62 1.97
C THR A 165 4.24 -8.61 2.45
N PHE A 166 3.72 -7.77 1.56
CA PHE A 166 2.77 -6.68 1.84
C PHE A 166 1.52 -6.73 0.94
N GLY A 167 1.12 -7.94 0.53
CA GLY A 167 0.03 -8.13 -0.42
C GLY A 167 0.25 -7.38 -1.74
N GLY A 168 -0.71 -6.53 -2.13
CA GLY A 168 -0.64 -5.74 -3.37
C GLY A 168 0.50 -4.73 -3.43
N GLU A 169 1.12 -4.38 -2.30
CA GLU A 169 2.26 -3.46 -2.22
C GLU A 169 3.61 -4.17 -2.50
N GLY A 170 3.60 -5.48 -2.69
CA GLY A 170 4.78 -6.27 -3.07
C GLY A 170 5.50 -6.89 -1.87
N SER A 171 6.84 -6.85 -1.88
CA SER A 171 7.69 -7.52 -0.89
C SER A 171 9.04 -6.83 -0.68
N LEU A 172 9.69 -7.16 0.44
CA LEU A 172 11.02 -6.68 0.80
C LEU A 172 11.84 -7.83 1.38
N HIS A 173 12.97 -8.13 0.75
CA HIS A 173 13.95 -9.09 1.23
C HIS A 173 15.10 -8.40 1.96
N PHE A 174 15.57 -9.02 3.04
CA PHE A 174 16.66 -8.59 3.89
C PHE A 174 17.75 -9.66 3.91
N GLY A 175 18.89 -9.37 3.26
CA GLY A 175 19.99 -10.31 3.11
C GLY A 175 20.65 -10.74 4.43
N ALA A 176 21.43 -11.82 4.39
CA ALA A 176 22.07 -12.44 5.56
C ALA A 176 22.82 -11.41 6.43
N GLY A 177 23.64 -10.56 5.81
CA GLY A 177 24.44 -9.54 6.49
C GLY A 177 23.74 -8.22 6.79
N TRP A 178 22.42 -8.10 6.55
CA TRP A 178 21.68 -6.87 6.81
C TRP A 178 21.69 -6.53 8.30
N ASP A 179 22.05 -5.29 8.63
CA ASP A 179 22.17 -4.75 9.99
C ASP A 179 21.35 -3.46 10.21
N GLY A 180 20.59 -3.04 9.20
CA GLY A 180 19.79 -1.82 9.23
C GLY A 180 20.63 -0.53 9.18
N ALA A 181 21.92 -0.62 8.86
CA ALA A 181 22.80 0.53 8.71
C ALA A 181 23.05 0.87 7.23
N GLY A 182 23.57 2.08 7.00
CA GLY A 182 23.95 2.58 5.69
C GLY A 182 23.01 3.65 5.15
N GLU A 183 23.42 4.22 4.01
CA GLU A 183 22.63 5.24 3.32
C GLU A 183 21.58 4.56 2.43
N ALA A 184 20.34 5.05 2.52
CA ALA A 184 19.26 4.56 1.67
C ALA A 184 19.50 4.95 0.21
N ALA A 185 19.25 4.03 -0.70
CA ALA A 185 19.20 4.29 -2.12
C ALA A 185 18.02 5.21 -2.47
N ALA A 186 17.96 5.66 -3.73
CA ALA A 186 16.92 6.59 -4.20
C ALA A 186 15.48 6.05 -4.07
N ASP A 187 15.31 4.72 -3.99
CA ASP A 187 14.04 4.03 -3.75
C ASP A 187 13.74 3.78 -2.25
N GLY A 188 14.60 4.31 -1.37
CA GLY A 188 14.49 4.17 0.07
C GLY A 188 15.02 2.85 0.64
N ALA A 189 15.52 1.93 -0.19
CA ALA A 189 16.09 0.65 0.26
C ALA A 189 17.46 0.85 0.92
N LEU A 190 17.72 0.18 2.04
CA LEU A 190 19.04 0.14 2.67
C LEU A 190 19.95 -0.90 1.98
N PRO A 191 21.27 -0.85 2.19
CA PRO A 191 22.17 -1.91 1.74
C PRO A 191 21.68 -3.30 2.17
N LEU A 192 21.75 -4.26 1.24
CA LEU A 192 21.25 -5.64 1.42
C LEU A 192 19.73 -5.77 1.57
N GLU A 193 18.97 -4.71 1.28
CA GLU A 193 17.53 -4.81 1.02
C GLU A 193 17.25 -4.98 -0.47
N CYS A 194 16.28 -5.83 -0.81
CA CYS A 194 15.78 -5.96 -2.17
C CYS A 194 14.26 -5.82 -2.16
N ARG A 195 13.77 -4.68 -2.68
CA ARG A 195 12.35 -4.39 -2.81
C ARG A 195 11.83 -4.91 -4.14
N MET A 196 10.64 -5.51 -4.12
CA MET A 196 9.93 -5.91 -5.32
C MET A 196 8.47 -5.48 -5.24
N GLY A 197 8.00 -4.77 -6.25
CA GLY A 197 6.60 -4.41 -6.38
C GLY A 197 5.71 -5.58 -6.81
N SER A 198 4.46 -5.31 -7.14
CA SER A 198 3.49 -6.27 -7.68
C SER A 198 3.31 -6.08 -9.19
N PHE A 199 2.82 -7.10 -9.89
CA PHE A 199 2.42 -6.93 -11.29
C PHE A 199 1.01 -6.36 -11.37
N VAL A 200 0.77 -5.53 -12.39
CA VAL A 200 -0.59 -5.07 -12.71
C VAL A 200 -1.45 -6.29 -13.05
N LEU A 201 -2.65 -6.34 -12.47
CA LEU A 201 -3.59 -7.42 -12.71
C LEU A 201 -4.25 -7.29 -14.08
N GLY A 202 -4.43 -8.42 -14.77
CA GLY A 202 -5.10 -8.53 -16.07
C GLY A 202 -6.64 -8.45 -16.01
N THR A 203 -7.22 -8.30 -14.81
CA THR A 203 -8.66 -8.17 -14.61
C THR A 203 -9.19 -6.84 -15.17
N ALA A 204 -10.44 -6.83 -15.63
CA ALA A 204 -11.03 -5.68 -16.31
C ALA A 204 -11.06 -4.40 -15.45
N ASP A 205 -11.14 -4.54 -14.12
CA ASP A 205 -11.13 -3.44 -13.15
C ASP A 205 -9.80 -3.31 -12.39
N GLY A 206 -8.80 -4.11 -12.76
CA GLY A 206 -7.48 -4.15 -12.11
C GLY A 206 -7.51 -4.64 -10.65
N ARG A 207 -8.59 -5.27 -10.20
CA ARG A 207 -8.74 -5.81 -8.84
C ARG A 207 -8.51 -7.32 -8.80
N PRO A 208 -8.06 -7.87 -7.66
CA PRO A 208 -8.01 -9.32 -7.49
C PRO A 208 -9.42 -9.88 -7.51
N VAL A 209 -9.57 -11.04 -8.15
CA VAL A 209 -10.79 -11.87 -8.11
C VAL A 209 -10.85 -12.60 -6.77
N ASP A 210 -9.75 -13.25 -6.38
CA ASP A 210 -9.63 -13.96 -5.11
C ASP A 210 -8.16 -13.95 -4.67
N THR A 211 -7.87 -13.49 -3.46
CA THR A 211 -6.49 -13.44 -2.93
C THR A 211 -6.11 -14.69 -2.15
N THR A 212 -7.06 -15.62 -1.96
CA THR A 212 -6.86 -16.86 -1.21
C THR A 212 -5.74 -17.69 -1.84
N GLY A 213 -4.70 -18.01 -1.07
CA GLY A 213 -3.55 -18.79 -1.54
C GLY A 213 -2.50 -18.00 -2.32
N ALA A 214 -2.66 -16.68 -2.51
CA ALA A 214 -1.67 -15.85 -3.21
C ALA A 214 -0.32 -15.80 -2.46
N GLY A 215 -0.34 -15.82 -1.13
CA GLY A 215 0.87 -15.91 -0.30
C GLY A 215 1.61 -17.24 -0.49
N ASP A 216 0.87 -18.35 -0.52
CA ASP A 216 1.43 -19.69 -0.79
C ASP A 216 2.02 -19.76 -2.20
N CYS A 217 1.31 -19.20 -3.19
CA CYS A 217 1.76 -19.09 -4.57
C CYS A 217 3.07 -18.31 -4.65
N PHE A 218 3.14 -17.15 -3.97
CA PHE A 218 4.33 -16.31 -3.91
C PHE A 218 5.52 -17.08 -3.33
N ARG A 219 5.37 -17.63 -2.12
CA ARG A 219 6.47 -18.29 -1.39
C ARG A 219 6.91 -19.58 -2.08
N GLY A 220 5.97 -20.39 -2.58
CA GLY A 220 6.28 -21.60 -3.35
C GLY A 220 7.03 -21.28 -4.65
N SER A 221 6.58 -20.25 -5.38
CA SER A 221 7.24 -19.78 -6.60
C SER A 221 8.62 -19.17 -6.34
N TYR A 222 8.79 -18.45 -5.23
CA TYR A 222 10.07 -17.94 -4.78
C TYR A 222 11.05 -19.08 -4.50
N VAL A 223 10.64 -20.10 -3.73
CA VAL A 223 11.46 -21.26 -3.41
C VAL A 223 11.87 -22.02 -4.67
N ALA A 224 10.92 -22.26 -5.60
CA ALA A 224 11.22 -22.91 -6.87
C ALA A 224 12.23 -22.09 -7.70
N ALA A 225 12.02 -20.78 -7.85
CA ALA A 225 12.92 -19.90 -8.58
C ALA A 225 14.33 -19.82 -7.94
N ARG A 226 14.39 -19.67 -6.62
CA ARG A 226 15.64 -19.46 -5.87
C ARG A 226 16.49 -20.71 -5.81
N TYR A 227 15.88 -21.85 -5.48
CA TYR A 227 16.62 -23.08 -5.15
C TYR A 227 16.60 -24.14 -6.25
N ALA A 228 15.49 -24.27 -6.99
CA ALA A 228 15.45 -25.25 -8.09
C ALA A 228 16.08 -24.68 -9.37
N ASP A 229 15.75 -23.43 -9.69
CA ASP A 229 16.28 -22.76 -10.90
C ASP A 229 17.58 -21.96 -10.64
N GLY A 230 17.98 -21.77 -9.38
CA GLY A 230 19.22 -21.08 -9.01
C GLY A 230 19.22 -19.56 -9.25
N LYS A 231 18.05 -18.92 -9.35
CA LYS A 231 17.94 -17.48 -9.62
C LYS A 231 18.47 -16.64 -8.45
N GLY A 232 18.88 -15.41 -8.77
CA GLY A 232 19.21 -14.41 -7.75
C GLY A 232 17.98 -13.97 -6.95
N VAL A 233 18.18 -13.27 -5.83
CA VAL A 233 17.07 -12.80 -4.98
C VAL A 233 16.09 -11.93 -5.77
N ALA A 234 16.57 -10.89 -6.45
CA ALA A 234 15.71 -9.97 -7.20
C ALA A 234 14.88 -10.68 -8.29
N GLU A 235 15.51 -11.60 -9.03
CA GLU A 235 14.83 -12.40 -10.06
C GLU A 235 13.82 -13.37 -9.46
N SER A 236 14.13 -13.97 -8.31
CA SER A 236 13.22 -14.87 -7.59
C SER A 236 12.01 -14.12 -7.05
N LEU A 237 12.20 -12.90 -6.51
CA LEU A 237 11.11 -12.02 -6.09
C LEU A 237 10.22 -11.62 -7.26
N ARG A 238 10.82 -11.24 -8.40
CA ARG A 238 10.07 -10.88 -9.61
C ARG A 238 9.25 -12.07 -10.12
N TRP A 239 9.84 -13.27 -10.14
CA TRP A 239 9.15 -14.50 -10.52
C TRP A 239 7.97 -14.82 -9.58
N ALA A 240 8.19 -14.71 -8.27
CA ALA A 240 7.17 -14.93 -7.27
C ALA A 240 6.03 -13.91 -7.35
N ALA A 241 6.35 -12.63 -7.57
CA ALA A 241 5.37 -11.56 -7.73
C ALA A 241 4.49 -11.78 -8.97
N ALA A 242 5.08 -12.25 -10.07
CA ALA A 242 4.33 -12.60 -11.28
C ALA A 242 3.36 -13.76 -11.01
N ALA A 243 3.84 -14.84 -10.38
CA ALA A 243 3.00 -15.99 -10.04
C ALA A 243 1.84 -15.61 -9.09
N ALA A 244 2.13 -14.89 -8.01
CA ALA A 244 1.11 -14.46 -7.06
C ALA A 244 0.07 -13.53 -7.68
N SER A 245 0.49 -12.64 -8.60
CA SER A 245 -0.43 -11.76 -9.30
C SER A 245 -1.41 -12.53 -10.20
N LEU A 246 -0.96 -13.62 -10.85
CA LEU A 246 -1.82 -14.49 -11.65
C LEU A 246 -2.79 -15.28 -10.76
N ALA A 247 -2.31 -15.77 -9.61
CA ALA A 247 -3.16 -16.46 -8.64
C ALA A 247 -4.30 -15.56 -8.15
N CYS A 248 -4.05 -14.26 -8.00
CA CYS A 248 -5.07 -13.29 -7.61
C CYS A 248 -6.18 -13.07 -8.66
N GLU A 249 -6.04 -13.53 -9.90
CA GLU A 249 -6.99 -13.27 -11.00
C GLU A 249 -7.99 -14.41 -11.23
N VAL A 250 -7.87 -15.50 -10.47
CA VAL A 250 -8.69 -16.70 -10.60
C VAL A 250 -9.21 -17.10 -9.23
N GLU A 251 -10.46 -17.54 -9.16
CA GLU A 251 -11.04 -18.03 -7.90
C GLU A 251 -10.35 -19.30 -7.39
N GLY A 252 -10.17 -19.38 -6.07
CA GLY A 252 -9.77 -20.58 -5.35
C GLY A 252 -8.25 -20.73 -5.12
N ALA A 253 -7.88 -21.29 -3.97
CA ALA A 253 -6.48 -21.39 -3.54
C ALA A 253 -5.59 -22.28 -4.44
N MET A 254 -5.80 -23.60 -4.44
CA MET A 254 -4.95 -24.49 -5.26
C MET A 254 -5.26 -24.38 -6.75
N ALA A 255 -6.50 -24.08 -7.11
CA ALA A 255 -6.94 -24.01 -8.50
C ALA A 255 -6.40 -22.77 -9.23
N SER A 256 -6.04 -21.70 -8.51
CA SER A 256 -5.47 -20.47 -9.09
C SER A 256 -3.97 -20.54 -9.35
N MET A 257 -3.27 -21.60 -8.91
CA MET A 257 -1.82 -21.73 -9.05
C MET A 257 -1.42 -21.74 -10.53
N PRO A 258 -0.67 -20.73 -11.03
CA PRO A 258 -0.37 -20.60 -12.44
C PRO A 258 0.68 -21.61 -12.89
N ASP A 259 0.67 -21.93 -14.19
CA ASP A 259 1.76 -22.68 -14.80
C ASP A 259 2.98 -21.79 -15.11
N ARG A 260 4.09 -22.45 -15.45
CA ARG A 260 5.36 -21.76 -15.75
C ARG A 260 5.27 -20.85 -16.97
N ALA A 261 4.46 -21.19 -17.98
CA ALA A 261 4.34 -20.41 -19.20
C ALA A 261 3.58 -19.10 -18.93
N SER A 262 2.49 -19.15 -18.15
CA SER A 262 1.76 -17.97 -17.71
C SER A 262 2.63 -17.02 -16.90
N ILE A 263 3.49 -17.55 -16.01
CA ILE A 263 4.44 -16.71 -15.27
C ILE A 263 5.42 -16.01 -16.22
N CYS A 264 5.97 -16.72 -17.22
CA CYS A 264 6.86 -16.13 -18.21
C CYS A 264 6.18 -14.98 -18.98
N GLU A 265 4.92 -15.14 -19.40
CA GLU A 265 4.17 -14.10 -20.07
C GLU A 265 3.93 -12.88 -19.17
N ARG A 266 3.55 -13.13 -17.90
CA ARG A 266 3.35 -12.07 -16.90
C ARG A 266 4.61 -11.24 -16.67
N LEU A 267 5.81 -11.82 -16.75
CA LEU A 267 7.08 -11.11 -16.54
C LEU A 267 7.32 -9.97 -17.54
N GLU A 268 6.71 -10.03 -18.73
CA GLU A 268 6.76 -8.98 -19.76
C GLU A 268 5.80 -7.81 -19.45
N GLY A 269 4.88 -8.01 -18.51
CA GLY A 269 3.88 -7.04 -18.10
C GLY A 269 4.41 -5.92 -17.20
N PRO A 270 3.63 -4.83 -17.07
CA PRO A 270 3.99 -3.71 -16.20
C PRO A 270 3.90 -4.09 -14.71
N MET A 271 4.76 -3.48 -13.90
CA MET A 271 4.77 -3.61 -12.45
C MET A 271 4.39 -2.31 -11.76
N VAL A 272 3.72 -2.41 -10.61
CA VAL A 272 3.41 -1.33 -9.69
C VAL A 272 4.39 -1.39 -8.52
N GLY A 273 5.01 -0.27 -8.15
CA GLY A 273 5.86 -0.19 -6.96
C GLY A 273 7.28 -0.77 -7.09
N ALA A 274 7.74 -1.10 -8.31
CA ALA A 274 9.13 -1.49 -8.56
C ALA A 274 10.02 -0.26 -8.90
N PRO A 275 11.30 -0.21 -8.48
CA PRO A 275 12.24 0.77 -9.00
C PRO A 275 12.51 0.51 -10.50
N PRO A 276 12.89 1.53 -11.28
CA PRO A 276 13.27 1.34 -12.68
C PRO A 276 14.46 0.39 -12.78
N ALA A 277 14.41 -0.56 -13.70
CA ALA A 277 15.51 -1.47 -13.97
C ALA A 277 16.80 -0.69 -14.30
N SER A 278 17.95 -1.16 -13.77
CA SER A 278 19.27 -0.59 -14.06
C SER A 278 19.65 -0.73 -15.55
N PRO A 279 20.55 0.14 -16.08
CA PRO A 279 20.52 0.55 -17.48
C PRO A 279 21.25 -0.44 -18.39
N GLY A 280 20.55 -0.91 -19.42
CA GLY A 280 21.11 -1.74 -20.48
C GLY A 280 20.42 -1.49 -21.82
N ALA A 281 21.05 -0.66 -22.65
CA ALA A 281 20.76 -0.32 -24.05
C ALA A 281 19.52 0.55 -24.35
N PRO A 282 19.64 1.57 -25.23
CA PRO A 282 18.58 2.54 -25.48
C PRO A 282 17.53 1.96 -26.43
N ALA A 283 16.28 1.91 -25.99
CA ALA A 283 15.14 1.82 -26.89
C ALA A 283 14.77 3.24 -27.40
N PRO A 284 14.35 3.38 -28.67
CA PRO A 284 14.19 4.68 -29.30
C PRO A 284 13.04 5.47 -28.67
N GLN A 285 13.30 6.73 -28.35
CA GLN A 285 12.29 7.69 -27.89
C GLN A 285 11.29 7.96 -29.01
N ALA A 286 10.03 7.58 -28.79
CA ALA A 286 8.92 8.13 -29.55
C ALA A 286 8.61 9.53 -29.01
N GLU A 287 8.90 10.56 -29.81
CA GLU A 287 8.43 11.91 -29.56
C GLU A 287 6.89 11.93 -29.62
N MET A 288 6.26 12.43 -28.57
CA MET A 288 4.85 12.84 -28.59
C MET A 288 4.77 14.32 -28.96
N PRO A 289 3.82 14.74 -29.81
CA PRO A 289 3.75 16.11 -30.28
C PRO A 289 3.28 17.05 -29.15
N ALA A 290 3.93 18.21 -29.07
CA ALA A 290 3.53 19.31 -28.21
C ALA A 290 2.17 19.89 -28.66
N GLY A 291 1.16 19.76 -27.81
CA GLY A 291 -0.10 20.49 -27.90
C GLY A 291 -0.34 21.22 -26.58
N LEU A 292 -0.48 22.55 -26.63
CA LEU A 292 -0.79 23.42 -25.49
C LEU A 292 -1.97 22.86 -24.69
N GLN A 293 -1.77 22.59 -23.39
CA GLN A 293 -2.86 22.52 -22.42
C GLN A 293 -3.22 23.95 -21.97
N PRO A 294 -4.50 24.33 -21.88
CA PRO A 294 -4.86 25.59 -21.23
C PRO A 294 -4.48 25.54 -19.75
N ALA A 295 -3.96 26.64 -19.21
CA ALA A 295 -3.63 26.77 -17.80
C ALA A 295 -4.90 26.48 -16.96
N SER A 296 -4.79 25.57 -15.97
CA SER A 296 -5.91 25.33 -15.07
C SER A 296 -6.24 26.62 -14.32
N ALA A 297 -7.52 27.02 -14.32
CA ALA A 297 -8.01 28.26 -13.68
C ALA A 297 -7.78 28.32 -12.15
N TRP A 298 -7.21 27.25 -11.59
CA TRP A 298 -6.94 27.01 -10.19
C TRP A 298 -5.44 27.09 -9.83
N GLY A 299 -4.57 27.27 -10.84
CA GLY A 299 -3.12 27.29 -10.65
C GLY A 299 -2.62 28.45 -9.80
N ILE A 300 -1.44 28.29 -9.19
CA ILE A 300 -0.82 29.34 -8.36
C ILE A 300 -0.59 30.66 -9.13
N GLY A 301 -0.44 30.59 -10.45
CA GLY A 301 -0.36 31.76 -11.33
C GLY A 301 -1.67 32.55 -11.42
N GLU A 302 -2.83 31.93 -11.27
CA GLU A 302 -4.12 32.65 -11.22
C GLU A 302 -4.36 33.31 -9.85
N VAL A 303 -3.87 32.67 -8.79
CA VAL A 303 -3.90 33.21 -7.41
C VAL A 303 -3.01 34.45 -7.29
N SER A 304 -1.81 34.40 -7.88
CA SER A 304 -0.83 35.49 -7.89
C SER A 304 -0.17 35.64 -9.26
N PRO A 305 -0.80 36.36 -10.21
CA PRO A 305 -0.27 36.52 -11.57
C PRO A 305 1.10 37.20 -11.65
N ASP A 306 1.40 38.05 -10.69
CA ASP A 306 2.67 38.77 -10.52
C ASP A 306 3.64 38.08 -9.54
N ALA A 307 3.27 36.90 -9.04
CA ALA A 307 3.95 36.15 -7.99
C ALA A 307 4.13 36.89 -6.63
N SER A 308 3.52 38.07 -6.43
CA SER A 308 3.71 38.89 -5.23
C SER A 308 3.16 38.26 -3.95
N LEU A 309 2.18 37.38 -4.06
CA LEU A 309 1.54 36.67 -2.94
C LEU A 309 2.14 35.28 -2.70
N VAL A 310 3.07 34.83 -3.55
CA VAL A 310 3.69 33.51 -3.46
C VAL A 310 4.71 33.50 -2.34
N GLN A 311 4.52 32.62 -1.37
CA GLN A 311 5.43 32.42 -0.25
C GLN A 311 5.95 30.99 -0.25
N ARG A 312 7.26 30.84 -0.11
CA ARG A 312 7.91 29.53 0.08
C ARG A 312 7.70 29.05 1.52
N VAL A 313 7.17 27.84 1.68
CA VAL A 313 6.99 27.14 2.96
C VAL A 313 8.02 26.02 3.01
N GLU A 314 8.89 26.02 4.02
CA GLU A 314 9.98 25.06 4.17
C GLU A 314 10.20 24.68 5.63
N GLY A 315 10.79 23.50 5.88
CA GLY A 315 10.87 22.97 7.25
C GLY A 315 9.49 22.84 7.88
N LYS A 316 9.39 23.10 9.20
CA LYS A 316 8.12 23.17 9.92
C LYS A 316 7.52 24.60 9.95
N SER A 317 7.90 25.46 9.00
CA SER A 317 7.44 26.85 8.96
C SER A 317 5.97 26.96 8.52
N ARG A 318 5.39 28.13 8.81
CA ARG A 318 4.03 28.50 8.43
C ARG A 318 4.04 29.87 7.76
N LYS A 319 3.14 30.07 6.80
CA LYS A 319 2.90 31.33 6.09
C LYS A 319 1.44 31.72 6.22
N THR A 320 1.18 33.02 6.27
CA THR A 320 -0.16 33.55 6.53
C THR A 320 -0.53 34.65 5.53
N TRP A 321 -1.81 34.71 5.21
CA TRP A 321 -2.43 35.75 4.38
C TRP A 321 -3.65 36.30 5.13
N ARG A 322 -3.80 37.63 5.14
CA ARG A 322 -4.88 38.33 5.85
C ARG A 322 -5.93 38.82 4.86
N PHE A 323 -7.20 38.65 5.23
CA PHE A 323 -8.36 39.04 4.44
C PHE A 323 -9.30 39.87 5.32
N SER A 324 -9.55 41.12 4.94
CA SER A 324 -10.37 42.08 5.69
C SER A 324 -11.57 42.64 4.93
N ASP A 325 -11.76 42.25 3.67
CA ASP A 325 -12.90 42.66 2.85
C ASP A 325 -14.09 41.75 3.14
N LEU A 326 -15.08 42.29 3.86
CA LEU A 326 -16.27 41.57 4.29
C LEU A 326 -17.28 41.35 3.15
N SER A 327 -17.11 42.02 2.01
CA SER A 327 -17.95 41.81 0.82
C SER A 327 -17.58 40.53 0.06
N ARG A 328 -16.43 39.94 0.39
CA ARG A 328 -15.89 38.73 -0.25
C ARG A 328 -15.98 37.56 0.72
N GLU A 329 -16.77 36.55 0.35
CA GLU A 329 -17.05 35.40 1.22
C GLU A 329 -16.05 34.24 1.07
N ARG A 330 -15.19 34.27 0.06
CA ARG A 330 -14.35 33.12 -0.33
C ARG A 330 -12.93 33.55 -0.69
N VAL A 331 -11.97 32.73 -0.29
CA VAL A 331 -10.57 32.84 -0.68
C VAL A 331 -10.14 31.56 -1.36
N GLN A 332 -9.30 31.69 -2.38
CA GLN A 332 -8.62 30.58 -3.04
C GLN A 332 -7.24 30.39 -2.43
N VAL A 333 -6.85 29.13 -2.28
CA VAL A 333 -5.52 28.73 -1.81
C VAL A 333 -4.95 27.74 -2.81
N ALA A 334 -3.75 28.03 -3.30
CA ALA A 334 -2.99 27.16 -4.18
C ALA A 334 -1.65 26.80 -3.55
N VAL A 335 -1.30 25.52 -3.58
CA VAL A 335 0.00 25.01 -3.14
C VAL A 335 0.60 24.14 -4.23
N SER A 336 1.86 24.39 -4.59
CA SER A 336 2.58 23.64 -5.61
C SER A 336 4.04 23.39 -5.24
N SER A 337 4.63 22.36 -5.84
CA SER A 337 6.04 22.02 -5.68
C SER A 337 6.72 21.85 -7.05
N VAL A 338 8.01 21.54 -7.05
CA VAL A 338 8.80 21.26 -8.27
C VAL A 338 8.79 19.78 -8.67
N GLY A 339 7.70 19.06 -8.40
CA GLY A 339 7.59 17.62 -8.66
C GLY A 339 7.87 16.75 -7.42
N ARG A 340 7.78 17.36 -6.24
CA ARG A 340 7.99 16.69 -4.94
C ARG A 340 6.66 16.52 -4.19
N PRO A 341 6.58 15.59 -3.24
CA PRO A 341 5.41 15.48 -2.39
C PRO A 341 5.11 16.79 -1.65
N VAL A 342 3.84 17.11 -1.53
CA VAL A 342 3.33 18.23 -0.71
C VAL A 342 2.52 17.63 0.42
N HIS A 343 2.84 18.02 1.65
CA HIS A 343 2.02 17.71 2.81
C HIS A 343 1.75 19.01 3.57
N ALA A 344 0.59 19.60 3.34
CA ALA A 344 0.23 20.93 3.81
C ALA A 344 -0.96 20.88 4.78
N ASP A 345 -0.88 21.67 5.85
CA ASP A 345 -2.00 21.98 6.72
C ASP A 345 -2.48 23.40 6.42
N ILE A 346 -3.73 23.53 5.99
CA ILE A 346 -4.37 24.79 5.63
C ILE A 346 -5.45 25.08 6.67
N GLN A 347 -5.34 26.23 7.35
CA GLN A 347 -6.25 26.60 8.42
C GLN A 347 -6.86 27.97 8.19
N LEU A 348 -8.15 28.10 8.49
CA LEU A 348 -8.85 29.38 8.56
C LEU A 348 -8.94 29.83 10.01
N TRP A 349 -8.44 31.03 10.29
CA TRP A 349 -8.54 31.69 11.58
C TRP A 349 -9.54 32.85 11.49
N LEU A 350 -10.55 32.82 12.35
CA LEU A 350 -11.54 33.90 12.50
C LEU A 350 -11.38 34.51 13.90
N GLY A 351 -10.49 35.49 14.02
CA GLY A 351 -10.05 36.02 15.32
C GLY A 351 -8.84 35.25 15.89
N PRO A 352 -8.42 35.57 17.12
CA PRO A 352 -7.15 35.10 17.67
C PRO A 352 -7.12 33.61 18.07
N ASP A 353 -8.25 33.05 18.51
CA ASP A 353 -8.29 31.73 19.17
C ASP A 353 -9.31 30.76 18.54
N TRP A 354 -9.74 31.02 17.30
CA TRP A 354 -10.80 30.24 16.68
C TRP A 354 -10.47 29.80 15.25
N THR A 355 -10.35 28.48 15.08
CA THR A 355 -10.08 27.80 13.81
C THR A 355 -11.31 26.99 13.37
N PRO A 356 -12.30 27.61 12.69
CA PRO A 356 -13.51 26.91 12.25
C PRO A 356 -13.31 25.98 11.06
N TYR A 357 -12.17 26.02 10.38
CA TYR A 357 -11.88 25.19 9.22
C TYR A 357 -10.40 24.79 9.20
N THR A 358 -10.16 23.49 8.99
CA THR A 358 -8.85 22.89 8.81
C THR A 358 -8.91 21.95 7.63
N LEU A 359 -7.88 21.96 6.80
CA LEU A 359 -7.73 21.12 5.64
C LEU A 359 -6.30 20.61 5.56
N ARG A 360 -6.12 19.31 5.73
CA ARG A 360 -4.86 18.64 5.48
C ARG A 360 -4.84 18.14 4.05
N ALA A 361 -3.92 18.67 3.26
CA ALA A 361 -3.75 18.32 1.87
C ALA A 361 -2.46 17.54 1.68
N TYR A 362 -2.55 16.42 0.97
CA TYR A 362 -1.42 15.65 0.50
C TYR A 362 -1.46 15.56 -1.02
N SER A 363 -0.31 15.68 -1.66
CA SER A 363 -0.11 15.40 -3.08
C SER A 363 1.21 14.67 -3.26
N GLU A 364 1.21 13.56 -3.98
CA GLU A 364 2.42 12.79 -4.31
C GLU A 364 3.39 13.62 -5.17
N ASP A 365 2.84 14.41 -6.10
CA ASP A 365 3.58 15.29 -7.00
C ASP A 365 2.87 16.65 -7.08
N GLY A 366 3.36 17.62 -6.30
CA GLY A 366 2.79 18.97 -6.26
C GLY A 366 2.98 19.80 -7.52
N LYS A 367 3.67 19.31 -8.55
CA LYS A 367 3.74 19.94 -9.89
C LYS A 367 2.65 19.39 -10.79
N ARG A 368 2.46 18.07 -10.81
CA ARG A 368 1.43 17.38 -11.61
C ARG A 368 0.02 17.52 -11.01
N ARG A 369 -0.06 17.60 -9.69
CA ARG A 369 -1.30 17.69 -8.90
C ARG A 369 -1.15 18.78 -7.83
N PRO A 370 -1.18 20.06 -8.22
CA PRO A 370 -1.17 21.13 -7.24
C PRO A 370 -2.39 21.02 -6.31
N VAL A 371 -2.22 21.44 -5.05
CA VAL A 371 -3.33 21.55 -4.09
C VAL A 371 -4.11 22.81 -4.41
N GLN A 372 -5.41 22.67 -4.62
CA GLN A 372 -6.28 23.71 -5.11
C GLN A 372 -7.60 23.67 -4.33
N THR A 373 -7.87 24.68 -3.52
CA THR A 373 -9.05 24.69 -2.64
C THR A 373 -9.62 26.08 -2.45
N LEU A 374 -10.92 26.14 -2.16
CA LEU A 374 -11.58 27.33 -1.63
C LEU A 374 -11.75 27.22 -0.11
N VAL A 375 -11.72 28.37 0.56
CA VAL A 375 -11.99 28.50 1.98
C VAL A 375 -13.00 29.62 2.21
N GLY A 376 -14.06 29.34 2.96
CA GLY A 376 -15.11 30.31 3.32
C GLY A 376 -14.70 31.24 4.45
N THR A 377 -14.67 32.54 4.21
CA THR A 377 -14.35 33.56 5.25
C THR A 377 -15.57 33.93 6.09
N ARG A 378 -16.77 33.49 5.71
CA ARG A 378 -18.06 33.80 6.35
C ARG A 378 -18.34 35.32 6.43
N CYS A 379 -17.87 36.09 5.45
CA CYS A 379 -17.93 37.56 5.44
C CYS A 379 -17.33 38.19 6.71
N LYS A 380 -16.30 37.57 7.29
CA LYS A 380 -15.56 38.06 8.46
C LYS A 380 -14.11 38.35 8.09
N ALA A 381 -13.48 39.21 8.88
CA ALA A 381 -12.03 39.35 8.83
C ALA A 381 -11.40 37.99 9.19
N ALA A 382 -10.52 37.51 8.32
CA ALA A 382 -9.99 36.17 8.35
C ALA A 382 -8.48 36.16 8.10
N MET A 383 -7.83 35.12 8.61
CA MET A 383 -6.46 34.79 8.25
C MET A 383 -6.43 33.35 7.75
N VAL A 384 -5.78 33.12 6.61
CA VAL A 384 -5.46 31.76 6.16
C VAL A 384 -4.01 31.48 6.49
N GLU A 385 -3.78 30.37 7.17
CA GLU A 385 -2.45 29.83 7.46
C GLU A 385 -2.21 28.60 6.58
N VAL A 386 -1.02 28.50 6.00
CA VAL A 386 -0.52 27.28 5.33
C VAL A 386 0.79 26.87 6.00
N ARG A 387 0.83 25.64 6.49
CA ARG A 387 1.96 25.05 7.21
C ARG A 387 2.43 23.77 6.52
N ASN A 388 3.74 23.55 6.50
CA ASN A 388 4.31 22.29 6.04
C ASN A 388 4.28 21.24 7.16
N LEU A 389 3.67 20.09 6.86
CA LEU A 389 3.66 18.89 7.70
C LEU A 389 4.64 17.81 7.23
N GLY A 390 5.20 17.96 6.03
CA GLY A 390 6.19 17.06 5.47
C GLY A 390 7.56 17.21 6.11
N GLU A 391 8.49 16.36 5.68
CA GLU A 391 9.89 16.45 6.08
C GLU A 391 10.51 17.77 5.61
N SER A 392 11.54 18.24 6.32
CA SER A 392 12.18 19.53 6.03
C SER A 392 12.75 19.64 4.61
N GLU A 393 13.02 18.50 3.98
CA GLU A 393 13.56 18.38 2.63
C GLU A 393 12.52 18.56 1.52
N PHE A 394 11.23 18.70 1.86
CA PHE A 394 10.13 18.90 0.92
C PHE A 394 9.50 20.30 1.06
N PRO A 395 10.18 21.36 0.58
CA PRO A 395 9.62 22.70 0.54
C PRO A 395 8.61 22.84 -0.60
N PHE A 396 7.62 23.71 -0.41
CA PHE A 396 6.62 24.01 -1.44
C PHE A 396 6.31 25.51 -1.49
N ALA A 397 5.70 25.96 -2.59
CA ALA A 397 5.19 27.30 -2.77
C ALA A 397 3.70 27.33 -2.46
N ALA A 398 3.26 28.33 -1.71
CA ALA A 398 1.85 28.55 -1.40
C ALA A 398 1.45 30.00 -1.70
N ALA A 399 0.22 30.21 -2.13
CA ALA A 399 -0.38 31.54 -2.28
C ALA A 399 -1.86 31.47 -1.89
N ALA A 400 -2.38 32.56 -1.33
CA ALA A 400 -3.80 32.73 -1.09
C ALA A 400 -4.27 34.12 -1.51
N ASN A 401 -5.46 34.20 -2.12
CA ASN A 401 -6.06 35.45 -2.59
C ASN A 401 -7.60 35.34 -2.54
N TYR A 402 -8.34 36.45 -2.66
CA TYR A 402 -9.78 36.38 -2.83
C TYR A 402 -10.14 35.57 -4.08
N ALA A 403 -11.17 34.73 -3.97
CA ALA A 403 -11.67 33.96 -5.10
C ALA A 403 -12.28 34.90 -6.15
N LYS A 404 -12.04 34.63 -7.43
CA LYS A 404 -12.63 35.33 -8.57
C LYS A 404 -13.70 34.45 -9.22
N ASP A 405 -14.70 35.06 -9.83
CA ASP A 405 -15.69 34.32 -10.65
C ASP A 405 -15.00 33.75 -11.90
N PRO A 406 -15.38 32.55 -12.39
CA PRO A 406 -16.49 31.69 -11.94
C PRO A 406 -16.14 30.73 -10.78
N MET A 407 -14.93 30.79 -10.23
CA MET A 407 -14.51 29.85 -9.19
C MET A 407 -15.12 30.19 -7.82
N ALA A 408 -15.37 31.47 -7.52
CA ALA A 408 -16.05 31.88 -6.29
C ALA A 408 -17.49 31.34 -6.18
N SER A 409 -18.17 31.09 -7.31
CA SER A 409 -19.53 30.55 -7.38
C SER A 409 -19.60 29.02 -7.42
N LEU A 410 -18.47 28.30 -7.52
CA LEU A 410 -18.43 26.83 -7.55
C LEU A 410 -19.24 26.16 -6.42
N PRO A 411 -19.14 26.59 -5.15
CA PRO A 411 -19.86 25.94 -4.05
C PRO A 411 -21.39 26.04 -4.18
N ILE A 412 -21.90 26.93 -5.04
CA ILE A 412 -23.33 27.17 -5.28
C ILE A 412 -23.75 26.53 -6.61
N GLU A 413 -22.97 26.74 -7.67
CA GLU A 413 -23.28 26.26 -9.01
C GLU A 413 -23.18 24.74 -9.13
N LEU A 414 -22.15 24.13 -8.53
CA LEU A 414 -21.95 22.70 -8.65
C LEU A 414 -23.09 21.90 -8.01
N PRO A 415 -23.53 22.22 -6.77
CA PRO A 415 -24.68 21.54 -6.17
C PRO A 415 -26.01 21.79 -6.88
N ALA A 416 -26.18 22.97 -7.51
CA ALA A 416 -27.37 23.27 -8.30
C ALA A 416 -27.42 22.52 -9.65
N SER A 417 -26.27 22.10 -10.17
CA SER A 417 -26.15 21.50 -11.51
C SER A 417 -25.86 19.99 -11.51
N THR A 418 -25.59 19.38 -10.34
CA THR A 418 -25.25 17.96 -10.21
C THR A 418 -26.06 17.28 -9.11
N PRO A 419 -26.42 15.99 -9.26
CA PRO A 419 -27.08 15.27 -8.18
C PRO A 419 -26.15 15.17 -6.97
N GLY A 420 -26.71 15.41 -5.78
CA GLY A 420 -25.97 15.26 -4.52
C GLY A 420 -26.05 13.83 -4.03
N GLU A 421 -24.90 13.17 -3.87
CA GLU A 421 -24.85 11.84 -3.26
C GLU A 421 -24.64 11.93 -1.75
N ARG A 422 -25.59 11.37 -0.99
CA ARG A 422 -25.52 11.35 0.47
C ARG A 422 -24.57 10.27 0.97
N VAL A 423 -23.70 10.64 1.92
CA VAL A 423 -22.80 9.74 2.64
C VAL A 423 -22.98 9.89 4.13
N ASP A 424 -23.51 8.85 4.77
CA ASP A 424 -23.66 8.79 6.22
C ASP A 424 -22.29 8.69 6.91
N GLY A 425 -22.23 9.05 8.19
CA GLY A 425 -20.99 8.98 8.96
C GLY A 425 -20.39 7.58 9.04
N GLY A 426 -19.08 7.48 8.86
CA GLY A 426 -18.33 6.23 8.76
C GLY A 426 -18.43 5.53 7.40
N ALA A 427 -19.31 6.00 6.50
CA ALA A 427 -19.44 5.43 5.17
C ALA A 427 -18.47 6.09 4.17
N LEU A 428 -18.27 5.40 3.05
CA LEU A 428 -17.51 5.91 1.91
C LEU A 428 -18.31 5.82 0.61
N ARG A 429 -17.92 6.63 -0.36
CA ARG A 429 -18.37 6.58 -1.76
C ARG A 429 -17.22 6.76 -2.71
N SER A 430 -17.34 6.16 -3.89
CA SER A 430 -16.32 6.21 -4.93
C SER A 430 -16.96 6.54 -6.28
N PHE A 431 -16.36 7.49 -6.98
CA PHE A 431 -16.77 7.99 -8.28
C PHE A 431 -15.65 7.70 -9.27
N ALA A 432 -15.86 6.74 -10.16
CA ALA A 432 -14.96 6.50 -11.27
C ALA A 432 -15.08 7.66 -12.27
N LEU A 433 -13.94 8.22 -12.69
CA LEU A 433 -13.92 9.35 -13.63
C LEU A 433 -13.79 8.87 -15.07
N ASP A 434 -14.34 9.63 -16.02
CA ASP A 434 -14.09 9.42 -17.45
C ASP A 434 -12.56 9.48 -17.71
N PRO A 435 -11.96 8.50 -18.41
CA PRO A 435 -10.54 8.53 -18.77
C PRO A 435 -10.11 9.78 -19.56
N ALA A 436 -11.06 10.48 -20.20
CA ALA A 436 -10.84 11.74 -20.89
C ALA A 436 -11.04 13.00 -20.00
N ALA A 437 -11.42 12.84 -18.74
CA ALA A 437 -11.47 13.95 -17.79
C ALA A 437 -10.04 14.41 -17.50
N GLY A 438 -9.74 15.69 -17.78
CA GLY A 438 -8.44 16.28 -17.46
C GLY A 438 -8.42 16.99 -16.10
N GLN A 439 -9.60 17.30 -15.55
CA GLN A 439 -9.77 17.83 -14.21
C GLN A 439 -11.13 17.39 -13.63
N VAL A 440 -11.21 17.18 -12.33
CA VAL A 440 -12.48 16.96 -11.61
C VAL A 440 -12.62 17.95 -10.46
N GLU A 441 -13.81 18.53 -10.33
CA GLU A 441 -14.21 19.42 -9.25
C GLU A 441 -15.11 18.66 -8.26
N VAL A 442 -14.80 18.76 -6.98
CA VAL A 442 -15.55 18.10 -5.91
C VAL A 442 -15.96 19.11 -4.86
N VAL A 443 -17.26 19.13 -4.55
CA VAL A 443 -17.82 19.93 -3.47
C VAL A 443 -18.48 19.01 -2.44
N LEU A 444 -18.07 19.15 -1.17
CA LEU A 444 -18.72 18.51 -0.04
C LEU A 444 -19.46 19.54 0.80
N LEU A 445 -20.73 19.23 1.08
CA LEU A 445 -21.63 20.07 1.85
C LEU A 445 -22.24 19.30 3.02
N THR A 446 -22.80 20.04 3.96
CA THR A 446 -23.73 19.53 4.97
C THR A 446 -24.90 20.50 5.11
N ASP A 447 -25.98 20.09 5.76
CA ASP A 447 -27.12 20.95 6.08
C ASP A 447 -26.81 21.85 7.31
N GLY A 448 -25.74 22.64 7.23
CA GLY A 448 -25.26 23.53 8.30
C GLY A 448 -24.57 22.83 9.48
N ARG A 449 -24.40 21.50 9.41
CA ARG A 449 -23.75 20.68 10.44
C ARG A 449 -22.23 20.64 10.28
N GLN A 450 -21.54 20.02 11.24
CA GLN A 450 -20.12 19.73 11.12
C GLN A 450 -19.84 18.84 9.89
N LEU A 451 -18.79 19.16 9.15
CA LEU A 451 -18.22 18.32 8.09
C LEU A 451 -16.87 17.79 8.57
N ASN A 452 -16.71 16.47 8.59
CA ASN A 452 -15.45 15.80 8.84
C ASN A 452 -15.29 14.69 7.81
N ALA A 453 -14.50 14.92 6.77
CA ALA A 453 -14.44 14.01 5.63
C ALA A 453 -13.07 14.03 4.97
N ARG A 454 -12.78 13.01 4.18
CA ARG A 454 -11.59 12.92 3.35
C ARG A 454 -11.99 12.67 1.90
N VAL A 455 -11.47 13.48 0.98
CA VAL A 455 -11.59 13.27 -0.46
C VAL A 455 -10.23 12.87 -0.99
N GLU A 456 -10.17 11.78 -1.74
CA GLU A 456 -8.96 11.21 -2.29
C GLU A 456 -9.12 11.05 -3.80
N LEU A 457 -8.11 11.45 -4.56
CA LEU A 457 -7.95 11.03 -5.95
C LEU A 457 -7.05 9.81 -5.97
N LEU A 458 -7.60 8.68 -6.38
CA LEU A 458 -6.89 7.43 -6.48
C LEU A 458 -6.57 7.10 -7.93
N VAL A 459 -5.41 6.50 -8.15
CA VAL A 459 -5.04 5.87 -9.41
C VAL A 459 -4.60 4.45 -9.10
N GLY A 460 -5.47 3.48 -9.40
CA GLY A 460 -5.34 2.11 -8.92
C GLY A 460 -5.94 1.88 -7.52
N PRO A 461 -5.95 0.63 -7.03
CA PRO A 461 -6.59 0.27 -5.76
C PRO A 461 -5.85 0.91 -4.59
N ASN A 462 -6.57 1.62 -3.72
CA ASN A 462 -6.06 2.19 -2.46
C ASN A 462 -4.78 3.05 -2.57
N ASN A 463 -4.50 3.60 -3.75
CA ASN A 463 -3.33 4.42 -4.04
C ASN A 463 -3.71 5.90 -4.20
N PRO A 464 -3.89 6.66 -3.11
CA PRO A 464 -4.24 8.07 -3.16
C PRO A 464 -3.06 8.88 -3.71
N LYS A 465 -3.23 9.46 -4.90
CA LYS A 465 -2.27 10.38 -5.53
C LYS A 465 -2.37 11.78 -4.97
N GLN A 466 -3.56 12.14 -4.50
CA GLN A 466 -3.82 13.41 -3.84
C GLN A 466 -4.98 13.21 -2.85
N SER A 467 -4.91 13.83 -1.69
CA SER A 467 -5.99 13.75 -0.69
C SER A 467 -6.20 15.07 0.04
N TYR A 468 -7.44 15.29 0.44
CA TYR A 468 -7.92 16.45 1.17
C TYR A 468 -8.73 15.96 2.37
N GLU A 469 -8.20 16.08 3.58
CA GLU A 469 -8.90 15.77 4.82
C GLU A 469 -9.38 17.08 5.45
N VAL A 470 -10.70 17.27 5.48
CA VAL A 470 -11.36 18.49 5.94
C VAL A 470 -12.03 18.28 7.27
N PHE A 471 -11.90 19.27 8.14
CA PHE A 471 -12.75 19.46 9.31
C PHE A 471 -13.30 20.88 9.31
N THR A 472 -14.62 21.03 9.45
CA THR A 472 -15.24 22.32 9.77
C THR A 472 -16.47 22.15 10.63
N ASN A 473 -16.72 23.12 11.51
CA ASN A 473 -17.90 23.13 12.35
C ASN A 473 -19.21 23.45 11.62
N ASN A 474 -19.16 23.92 10.36
CA ASN A 474 -20.32 24.18 9.54
C ASN A 474 -19.95 24.00 8.05
N GLY A 475 -20.41 22.89 7.46
CA GLY A 475 -20.14 22.50 6.07
C GLY A 475 -20.97 23.24 5.03
N GLU A 476 -21.91 24.11 5.43
CA GLU A 476 -22.64 25.02 4.54
C GLU A 476 -21.85 26.33 4.35
N LEU A 477 -21.36 26.91 5.45
CA LEU A 477 -20.58 28.15 5.45
C LEU A 477 -19.14 27.94 4.96
N ASN A 478 -18.55 26.79 5.28
CA ASN A 478 -17.18 26.42 4.90
C ASN A 478 -17.15 25.03 4.26
N SER A 479 -17.90 24.87 3.17
CA SER A 479 -17.85 23.63 2.37
C SER A 479 -16.42 23.31 1.91
N LEU A 480 -16.13 22.02 1.71
CA LEU A 480 -14.91 21.64 1.00
C LEU A 480 -15.16 21.82 -0.48
N CYS A 481 -14.33 22.61 -1.16
CA CYS A 481 -14.38 22.77 -2.60
C CYS A 481 -12.97 22.63 -3.14
N VAL A 482 -12.72 21.54 -3.87
CA VAL A 482 -11.39 21.17 -4.35
C VAL A 482 -11.45 20.81 -5.83
N ALA A 483 -10.31 21.01 -6.50
CA ALA A 483 -10.08 20.50 -7.84
C ALA A 483 -8.92 19.50 -7.82
N PHE A 484 -9.06 18.47 -8.64
CA PHE A 484 -8.01 17.50 -8.90
C PHE A 484 -7.67 17.53 -10.38
N ASP A 485 -6.41 17.80 -10.70
CA ASP A 485 -5.90 17.55 -12.04
C ASP A 485 -5.74 16.03 -12.22
N THR A 486 -6.25 15.49 -13.33
CA THR A 486 -6.28 14.05 -13.62
C THR A 486 -5.39 13.72 -14.82
N PRO A 487 -4.05 13.85 -14.68
CA PRO A 487 -3.12 13.59 -15.77
C PRO A 487 -2.98 12.09 -16.11
N ASP A 488 -3.49 11.21 -15.25
CA ASP A 488 -3.44 9.76 -15.42
C ASP A 488 -4.86 9.23 -15.70
N ALA A 489 -4.99 8.28 -16.63
CA ALA A 489 -6.27 7.64 -16.94
C ALA A 489 -6.73 6.71 -15.81
N GLY A 490 -8.05 6.50 -15.70
CA GLY A 490 -8.63 5.55 -14.74
C GLY A 490 -8.61 6.05 -13.29
N ALA A 491 -8.61 7.36 -13.08
CA ALA A 491 -8.67 7.93 -11.75
C ALA A 491 -10.05 7.77 -11.10
N THR A 492 -10.08 7.60 -9.79
CA THR A 492 -11.31 7.50 -8.98
C THR A 492 -11.27 8.54 -7.89
N VAL A 493 -12.35 9.31 -7.71
CA VAL A 493 -12.54 10.13 -6.51
C VAL A 493 -13.20 9.28 -5.45
N ARG A 494 -12.55 9.10 -4.29
CA ARG A 494 -13.16 8.50 -3.11
C ARG A 494 -13.42 9.55 -2.05
N VAL A 495 -14.59 9.50 -1.45
CA VAL A 495 -14.96 10.32 -0.31
C VAL A 495 -15.26 9.41 0.86
N VAL A 496 -14.61 9.66 1.99
CA VAL A 496 -14.85 8.98 3.26
C VAL A 496 -15.39 9.99 4.26
N ASN A 497 -16.57 9.74 4.82
CA ASN A 497 -17.12 10.58 5.88
C ASN A 497 -16.60 10.08 7.25
N HIS A 498 -15.71 10.84 7.87
CA HIS A 498 -15.13 10.53 9.18
C HIS A 498 -15.99 11.02 10.36
N ALA A 499 -17.12 11.67 10.08
CA ALA A 499 -18.04 12.09 11.11
C ALA A 499 -18.85 10.89 11.66
N PRO A 500 -19.40 10.98 12.88
CA PRO A 500 -20.40 10.02 13.38
C PRO A 500 -21.63 9.95 12.47
N VAL A 501 -22.39 8.84 12.57
CA VAL A 501 -23.55 8.55 11.69
C VAL A 501 -24.57 9.70 11.66
N GLU A 502 -24.69 10.48 12.73
CA GLU A 502 -25.58 11.64 12.85
C GLU A 502 -25.18 12.84 11.97
N PHE A 503 -24.02 12.81 11.33
CA PHE A 503 -23.44 13.90 10.54
C PHE A 503 -23.18 13.47 9.08
N PRO A 504 -24.25 13.31 8.28
CA PRO A 504 -24.10 13.01 6.85
C PRO A 504 -23.53 14.20 6.09
N CYS A 505 -22.86 13.92 4.97
CA CYS A 505 -22.48 14.93 3.99
C CYS A 505 -23.04 14.60 2.60
N TYR A 506 -23.09 15.61 1.73
CA TYR A 506 -23.52 15.49 0.34
C TYR A 506 -22.33 15.77 -0.58
N ILE A 507 -22.14 14.88 -1.54
CA ILE A 507 -21.04 14.92 -2.50
C ILE A 507 -21.60 15.38 -3.84
N HIS A 508 -20.94 16.37 -4.41
CA HIS A 508 -21.17 16.83 -5.77
C HIS A 508 -19.87 16.74 -6.55
N VAL A 509 -19.89 16.05 -7.70
CA VAL A 509 -18.72 15.81 -8.54
C VAL A 509 -19.02 16.31 -9.96
N ARG A 510 -18.09 17.05 -10.56
CA ARG A 510 -18.14 17.44 -11.97
C ARG A 510 -16.81 17.24 -12.65
N GLU A 511 -16.85 16.51 -13.74
CA GLU A 511 -15.71 16.27 -14.61
C GLU A 511 -15.60 17.39 -15.67
N ARG A 512 -14.38 17.88 -15.90
CA ARG A 512 -14.06 18.81 -16.98
C ARG A 512 -13.16 18.10 -17.99
N ARG A 513 -13.61 18.09 -19.24
CA ARG A 513 -12.78 17.69 -20.38
C ARG A 513 -11.85 18.86 -20.72
N VAL A 514 -10.57 18.54 -20.94
CA VAL A 514 -9.54 19.50 -21.37
C VAL A 514 -9.41 19.45 -22.88
#